data_AF-A0A948MPU8-F1
#
_entry.id   AF-A0A948MPU8-F1
#
_cell.length_a   1.000
_cell.length_b   1.000
_cell.length_c   1.000
_cell.angle_alpha   90.00
_cell.angle_beta   90.00
_cell.angle_gamma   90.00
#
_symmetry.space_group_name_H-M   'P 1'
#
loop_
_entity.id
_entity.type
_entity.pdbx_description
1 polymer ?
#
loop_
_entity_poly.entity_id
_entity_poly.type
_entity_poly.pdbx_seq_one_letter_code
_entity_poly.pdbx_strand_id
1 'polypeptide(L)'
;MMKKSSKIDTPEVPEAAPSPAPAAALPLLDGNQSDFASEISRKVEEAILERRQDQERRKAEKTARPAKPPTRESAKDSPLRKPPAGDNQHDFFVPVVTDISVKDAIELMDLAVFRLAKSSRRKGDIITHRLADVVIEVSSGPHGMATIYDYDIVLMMVSHLAKQTEKNRREGINDLPPRIFQPSMGDILKFTKSVSGGRQYMAIEKALDRLQGTQVKITQIGKAAKTRRSGYFPLIAGADVVSRTDTGKVDRLAISIPDWIYDAVTSHEKPAILTFDPDYFLLRGALARYLYRLARKAAGNSQAIYKFSTVYERSG
;
A
#
# COMPACT_ATOMS: atom_id res chain seq x y z
N MET A 1 -29.34 -38.28 45.90
CA MET A 1 -28.05 -38.98 46.14
C MET A 1 -26.97 -38.35 45.27
N MET A 2 -25.91 -37.86 45.92
CA MET A 2 -24.54 -37.64 45.43
C MET A 2 -24.34 -36.73 44.20
N LYS A 3 -24.13 -35.43 44.48
CA LYS A 3 -23.33 -34.51 43.67
C LYS A 3 -21.84 -34.86 43.83
N LYS A 4 -21.11 -35.06 42.73
CA LYS A 4 -19.64 -35.21 42.73
C LYS A 4 -18.99 -33.83 42.60
N SER A 5 -18.15 -33.50 43.58
CA SER A 5 -17.27 -32.33 43.62
C SER A 5 -16.14 -32.43 42.58
N SER A 6 -15.95 -31.36 41.81
CA SER A 6 -14.70 -31.07 41.10
C SER A 6 -14.05 -29.85 41.75
N LYS A 7 -12.83 -30.08 42.28
CA LYS A 7 -11.94 -29.09 42.90
C LYS A 7 -11.68 -27.92 41.95
N ILE A 8 -11.81 -26.70 42.47
CA ILE A 8 -11.38 -25.45 41.84
C ILE A 8 -10.19 -24.96 42.65
N ASP A 9 -9.04 -24.83 41.99
CA ASP A 9 -7.80 -24.29 42.55
C ASP A 9 -7.98 -22.83 42.99
N THR A 10 -7.46 -22.55 44.18
CA THR A 10 -7.48 -21.22 44.81
C THR A 10 -6.18 -20.51 44.44
N PRO A 11 -6.20 -19.32 43.82
CA PRO A 11 -5.00 -18.51 43.68
C PRO A 11 -4.74 -17.69 44.96
N GLU A 12 -3.52 -17.77 45.48
CA GLU A 12 -2.99 -17.00 46.61
C GLU A 12 -3.15 -15.49 46.38
N VAL A 13 -3.70 -14.80 47.38
CA VAL A 13 -3.80 -13.34 47.42
C VAL A 13 -2.66 -12.80 48.29
N PRO A 14 -1.87 -11.82 47.83
CA PRO A 14 -0.73 -11.29 48.55
C PRO A 14 -1.12 -10.39 49.73
N GLU A 15 -0.28 -10.50 50.75
CA GLU A 15 -0.29 -9.92 52.09
C GLU A 15 -0.50 -8.39 52.15
N ALA A 16 -1.33 -7.97 53.10
CA ALA A 16 -1.76 -6.59 53.31
C ALA A 16 -0.63 -5.68 53.83
N ALA A 17 -0.50 -4.49 53.25
CA ALA A 17 0.40 -3.45 53.72
C ALA A 17 -0.04 -2.87 55.09
N PRO A 18 0.88 -2.57 56.02
CA PRO A 18 0.55 -2.13 57.36
C PRO A 18 0.06 -0.67 57.42
N SER A 19 -0.93 -0.45 58.30
CA SER A 19 -1.56 0.84 58.63
C SER A 19 -0.55 1.88 59.16
N PRO A 20 -0.70 3.18 58.84
CA PRO A 20 0.22 4.22 59.33
C PRO A 20 -0.02 4.56 60.81
N ALA A 21 1.08 4.67 61.56
CA ALA A 21 1.14 5.09 62.96
C ALA A 21 0.73 6.57 63.15
N PRO A 22 0.23 6.97 64.34
CA PRO A 22 -0.40 8.27 64.55
C PRO A 22 0.60 9.44 64.57
N ALA A 23 0.14 10.60 64.10
CA ALA A 23 0.87 11.84 63.99
C ALA A 23 1.42 12.32 65.36
N ALA A 24 2.74 12.44 65.46
CA ALA A 24 3.42 13.06 66.58
C ALA A 24 3.25 14.58 66.52
N ALA A 25 2.85 15.16 67.65
CA ALA A 25 2.66 16.59 67.84
C ALA A 25 3.97 17.38 67.63
N LEU A 26 3.89 18.47 66.86
CA LEU A 26 4.98 19.42 66.68
C LEU A 26 5.04 20.41 67.86
N PRO A 27 6.23 20.76 68.38
CA PRO A 27 6.36 21.79 69.40
C PRO A 27 6.29 23.19 68.78
N LEU A 28 5.59 24.09 69.47
CA LEU A 28 5.61 25.53 69.23
C LEU A 28 7.04 26.05 69.49
N LEU A 29 7.64 26.72 68.51
CA LEU A 29 8.87 27.48 68.68
C LEU A 29 8.70 28.87 68.04
N ASP A 30 8.77 29.88 68.92
CA ASP A 30 8.89 31.29 68.60
C ASP A 30 10.25 31.57 67.93
N GLY A 31 10.27 32.40 66.88
CA GLY A 31 11.48 33.01 66.33
C GLY A 31 11.64 32.91 64.81
N ASN A 32 11.41 34.04 64.13
CA ASN A 32 11.84 34.39 62.76
C ASN A 32 11.47 33.43 61.61
N GLN A 33 10.17 33.29 61.33
CA GLN A 33 9.63 32.44 60.27
C GLN A 33 9.93 32.91 58.82
N SER A 34 10.33 34.16 58.59
CA SER A 34 10.54 34.70 57.24
C SER A 34 11.84 34.20 56.59
N ASP A 35 12.92 34.09 57.34
CA ASP A 35 14.24 33.72 56.80
C ASP A 35 14.30 32.22 56.49
N PHE A 36 13.74 31.39 57.37
CA PHE A 36 13.71 29.93 57.18
C PHE A 36 12.82 29.51 55.99
N ALA A 37 11.68 30.18 55.80
CA ALA A 37 10.81 29.95 54.64
C ALA A 37 11.51 30.32 53.32
N SER A 38 12.27 31.43 53.30
CA SER A 38 13.03 31.86 52.12
C SER A 38 14.16 30.88 51.77
N GLU A 39 14.81 30.31 52.79
CA GLU A 39 15.91 29.36 52.58
C GLU A 39 15.41 27.99 52.09
N ILE A 40 14.24 27.54 52.58
CA ILE A 40 13.60 26.33 52.08
C ILE A 40 13.13 26.53 50.63
N SER A 41 12.49 27.65 50.30
CA SER A 41 12.05 27.94 48.93
C SER A 41 13.23 27.96 47.95
N ARG A 42 14.35 28.55 48.34
CA ARG A 42 15.57 28.57 47.52
C ARG A 42 16.16 27.17 47.32
N LYS A 43 16.23 26.34 48.37
CA LYS A 43 16.71 24.94 48.26
C LYS A 43 15.78 24.09 47.40
N VAL A 44 14.47 24.34 47.43
CA VAL A 44 13.50 23.65 46.58
C VAL A 44 13.66 24.07 45.11
N GLU A 45 13.85 25.36 44.82
CA GLU A 45 14.11 25.85 43.45
C GLU A 45 15.43 25.33 42.88
N GLU A 46 16.51 25.32 43.67
CA GLU A 46 17.80 24.73 43.27
C GLU A 46 17.65 23.24 42.93
N ALA A 47 16.92 22.47 43.76
CA ALA A 47 16.66 21.04 43.51
C ALA A 47 15.78 20.78 42.27
N ILE A 48 14.83 21.66 41.97
CA ILE A 48 14.00 21.57 40.75
C ILE A 48 14.85 21.86 39.50
N LEU A 49 15.74 22.85 39.58
CA LEU A 49 16.63 23.22 38.49
C LEU A 49 17.64 22.09 38.19
N GLU A 50 18.23 21.48 39.22
CA GLU A 50 19.13 20.34 39.06
C GLU A 50 18.43 19.14 38.41
N ARG A 51 17.21 18.79 38.86
CA ARG A 51 16.42 17.70 38.25
C ARG A 51 16.08 17.98 36.79
N ARG A 52 15.81 19.25 36.44
CA ARG A 52 15.53 19.66 35.06
C ARG A 52 16.77 19.56 34.19
N GLN A 53 17.92 20.01 34.68
CA GLN A 53 19.20 19.89 33.99
C GLN A 53 19.61 18.42 33.80
N ASP A 54 19.38 17.56 34.79
CA ASP A 54 19.61 16.12 34.68
C ASP A 54 18.69 15.45 33.67
N GLN A 55 17.41 15.85 33.61
CA GLN A 55 16.49 15.38 32.58
C GLN A 55 16.93 15.82 31.17
N GLU A 56 17.41 17.05 31.02
CA GLU A 56 17.91 17.56 29.75
C GLU A 56 19.22 16.89 29.33
N ARG A 57 20.15 16.65 30.27
CA ARG A 57 21.37 15.86 30.04
C ARG A 57 21.04 14.42 29.62
N ARG A 58 20.10 13.75 30.29
CA ARG A 58 19.65 12.39 29.93
C ARG A 58 18.95 12.34 28.57
N LYS A 59 18.22 13.40 28.20
CA LYS A 59 17.62 13.53 26.86
C LYS A 59 18.71 13.71 25.81
N ALA A 60 19.65 14.63 26.03
CA ALA A 60 20.78 14.87 25.13
C ALA A 60 21.66 13.62 24.95
N GLU A 61 21.91 12.85 26.02
CA GLU A 61 22.68 11.60 25.96
C GLU A 61 21.95 10.50 25.17
N LYS A 62 20.61 10.47 25.21
CA LYS A 62 19.80 9.58 24.35
C LYS A 62 19.80 10.02 22.90
N THR A 63 19.85 11.32 22.62
CA THR A 63 19.88 11.87 21.25
C THR A 63 21.29 11.81 20.63
N ALA A 64 22.35 11.82 21.45
CA ALA A 64 23.75 11.80 21.02
C ALA A 64 24.33 10.39 20.83
N ARG A 65 23.63 9.33 21.25
CA ARG A 65 24.05 7.95 20.89
C ARG A 65 23.86 7.77 19.38
N PRO A 66 24.93 7.47 18.61
CA PRO A 66 24.78 7.14 17.20
C PRO A 66 23.82 5.95 17.10
N ALA A 67 22.81 6.06 16.24
CA ALA A 67 21.85 4.99 16.00
C ALA A 67 22.64 3.70 15.69
N LYS A 68 22.52 2.71 16.57
CA LYS A 68 23.15 1.40 16.38
C LYS A 68 22.66 0.87 15.02
N PRO A 69 23.56 0.45 14.10
CA PRO A 69 23.12 -0.07 12.81
C PRO A 69 22.13 -1.22 13.06
N PRO A 70 21.04 -1.32 12.27
CA PRO A 70 19.97 -2.25 12.53
C PRO A 70 20.53 -3.67 12.67
N THR A 71 20.33 -4.27 13.84
CA THR A 71 20.72 -5.64 14.15
C THR A 71 20.07 -6.58 13.12
N ARG A 72 20.79 -7.61 12.66
CA ARG A 72 20.34 -8.58 11.61
C ARG A 72 18.96 -9.20 11.85
N GLU A 73 18.41 -9.14 13.06
CA GLU A 73 17.06 -9.62 13.39
C GLU A 73 15.93 -8.70 12.89
N SER A 74 16.10 -7.37 12.89
CA SER A 74 15.04 -6.45 12.41
C SER A 74 14.84 -6.50 10.89
N ALA A 75 15.81 -7.06 10.15
CA ALA A 75 15.73 -7.25 8.71
C ALA A 75 14.79 -8.40 8.29
N LYS A 76 14.37 -9.27 9.22
CA LYS A 76 13.44 -10.37 8.92
C LYS A 76 11.97 -9.92 8.82
N ASP A 77 11.60 -8.83 9.50
CA ASP A 77 10.21 -8.36 9.59
C ASP A 77 9.85 -7.21 8.64
N SER A 78 10.80 -6.76 7.80
CA SER A 78 10.48 -5.73 6.81
C SER A 78 9.46 -6.27 5.79
N PRO A 79 8.35 -5.55 5.54
CA PRO A 79 7.39 -5.92 4.50
C PRO A 79 7.99 -5.80 3.09
N LEU A 80 9.14 -5.13 2.97
CA LEU A 80 9.88 -4.91 1.74
C LEU A 80 10.88 -6.06 1.50
N ARG A 81 10.91 -6.54 0.26
CA ARG A 81 11.98 -7.42 -0.22
C ARG A 81 13.23 -6.59 -0.50
N LYS A 82 14.38 -7.29 -0.52
CA LYS A 82 15.62 -6.67 -0.98
C LYS A 82 15.49 -6.32 -2.47
N PRO A 83 15.90 -5.11 -2.87
CA PRO A 83 15.94 -4.76 -4.28
C PRO A 83 16.94 -5.67 -5.02
N PRO A 84 16.71 -5.94 -6.32
CA PRO A 84 17.64 -6.70 -7.14
C PRO A 84 18.98 -5.97 -7.30
N ALA A 85 20.04 -6.70 -7.63
CA ALA A 85 21.36 -6.10 -7.86
C ALA A 85 21.30 -5.11 -9.03
N GLY A 86 21.76 -3.87 -8.81
CA GLY A 86 21.75 -2.79 -9.80
C GLY A 86 20.55 -1.83 -9.74
N ASP A 87 19.58 -2.04 -8.84
CA ASP A 87 18.40 -1.17 -8.67
C ASP A 87 18.71 0.22 -8.09
N ASN A 88 19.94 0.44 -7.62
CA ASN A 88 20.37 1.74 -7.08
C ASN A 88 20.60 2.80 -8.17
N GLN A 89 20.66 2.38 -9.45
CA GLN A 89 20.86 3.28 -10.58
C GLN A 89 19.51 3.63 -11.20
N HIS A 90 19.21 4.93 -11.30
CA HIS A 90 18.03 5.42 -12.02
C HIS A 90 18.12 5.02 -13.50
N ASP A 91 17.17 4.21 -13.98
CA ASP A 91 17.06 3.82 -15.38
C ASP A 91 16.21 4.86 -16.14
N PHE A 92 16.80 5.52 -17.13
CA PHE A 92 16.13 6.57 -17.93
C PHE A 92 14.96 6.03 -18.76
N PHE A 93 15.00 4.74 -19.11
CA PHE A 93 14.03 4.11 -20.01
C PHE A 93 12.79 3.61 -19.27
N VAL A 94 12.89 3.40 -17.95
CA VAL A 94 11.79 2.96 -17.10
C VAL A 94 10.95 4.19 -16.69
N PRO A 95 9.64 4.26 -17.00
CA PRO A 95 8.81 5.37 -16.58
C PRO A 95 8.59 5.35 -15.06
N VAL A 96 8.31 6.53 -14.49
CA VAL A 96 7.77 6.61 -13.13
C VAL A 96 6.43 5.88 -13.12
N VAL A 97 6.22 5.05 -12.12
CA VAL A 97 5.01 4.25 -11.97
C VAL A 97 3.83 5.18 -11.70
N THR A 98 2.78 5.01 -12.49
CA THR A 98 1.55 5.76 -12.36
C THR A 98 0.34 4.88 -12.56
N ASP A 99 -0.75 5.20 -11.87
CA ASP A 99 -2.07 4.61 -12.09
C ASP A 99 -3.08 5.73 -12.35
N ILE A 100 -4.20 5.38 -12.97
CA ILE A 100 -5.21 6.34 -13.44
C ILE A 100 -6.45 6.23 -12.55
N SER A 101 -6.98 7.36 -12.13
CA SER A 101 -8.37 7.42 -11.68
C SER A 101 -9.28 7.60 -12.90
N VAL A 102 -10.13 6.62 -13.19
CA VAL A 102 -11.07 6.73 -14.33
C VAL A 102 -12.24 7.61 -13.93
N LYS A 103 -12.52 8.61 -14.77
CA LYS A 103 -13.63 9.54 -14.57
C LYS A 103 -14.93 8.88 -15.06
N ASP A 104 -15.65 8.27 -14.11
CA ASP A 104 -17.09 7.96 -14.14
C ASP A 104 -17.51 7.27 -12.81
N ALA A 105 -17.00 7.81 -11.69
CA ALA A 105 -17.14 7.30 -10.31
C ALA A 105 -16.38 6.01 -9.96
N ILE A 106 -15.39 5.60 -10.78
CA ILE A 106 -14.66 4.34 -10.57
C ILE A 106 -13.19 4.60 -10.39
N GLU A 107 -12.79 4.42 -9.15
CA GLU A 107 -11.44 4.63 -8.70
C GLU A 107 -10.75 3.27 -8.61
N LEU A 108 -10.14 2.83 -9.71
CA LEU A 108 -9.43 1.55 -9.82
C LEU A 108 -8.37 1.33 -8.73
N MET A 109 -7.85 2.42 -8.15
CA MET A 109 -6.93 2.37 -7.01
C MET A 109 -7.55 1.82 -5.73
N ASP A 110 -8.81 2.17 -5.48
CA ASP A 110 -9.52 1.87 -4.24
C ASP A 110 -10.09 0.45 -4.23
N LEU A 111 -10.45 -0.04 -5.41
CA LEU A 111 -11.09 -1.33 -5.58
C LEU A 111 -10.09 -2.36 -6.08
N ALA A 112 -10.18 -3.56 -5.50
CA ALA A 112 -9.41 -4.69 -5.97
C ALA A 112 -10.07 -5.28 -7.23
N VAL A 113 -9.73 -4.75 -8.41
CA VAL A 113 -10.09 -5.36 -9.71
C VAL A 113 -9.35 -6.67 -10.02
N PHE A 114 -8.72 -7.22 -8.99
CA PHE A 114 -7.85 -8.37 -9.04
C PHE A 114 -7.95 -9.14 -7.74
N ARG A 115 -7.47 -10.36 -7.77
CA ARG A 115 -7.35 -11.22 -6.62
C ARG A 115 -6.16 -10.84 -5.73
N LEU A 116 -6.40 -10.80 -4.42
CA LEU A 116 -5.33 -10.66 -3.41
C LEU A 116 -4.73 -11.98 -2.94
N ALA A 117 -5.56 -13.01 -2.70
CA ALA A 117 -5.11 -14.26 -2.11
C ALA A 117 -4.35 -15.13 -3.14
N LYS A 118 -3.09 -15.52 -2.89
CA LYS A 118 -2.29 -16.34 -3.83
C LYS A 118 -2.82 -17.77 -4.05
N SER A 119 -3.48 -18.36 -3.07
CA SER A 119 -3.89 -19.79 -3.06
C SER A 119 -5.11 -20.09 -3.93
N SER A 120 -6.19 -19.32 -3.79
CA SER A 120 -7.43 -19.54 -4.58
C SER A 120 -7.28 -18.93 -5.96
N ARG A 121 -7.37 -19.71 -7.05
CA ARG A 121 -7.28 -19.13 -8.42
C ARG A 121 -8.56 -18.41 -8.87
N ARG A 122 -9.67 -18.57 -8.13
CA ARG A 122 -11.00 -18.00 -8.43
C ARG A 122 -11.40 -18.13 -9.91
N LYS A 123 -11.20 -19.33 -10.49
CA LYS A 123 -11.52 -19.60 -11.90
C LYS A 123 -13.04 -19.59 -12.11
N GLY A 124 -13.52 -18.78 -13.05
CA GLY A 124 -14.95 -18.64 -13.34
C GLY A 124 -15.75 -17.97 -12.21
N ASP A 125 -15.07 -17.40 -11.22
CA ASP A 125 -15.69 -16.69 -10.10
C ASP A 125 -15.94 -15.22 -10.46
N ILE A 126 -16.81 -14.57 -9.69
CA ILE A 126 -17.15 -13.16 -9.84
C ILE A 126 -16.99 -12.46 -8.48
N ILE A 127 -16.16 -11.42 -8.44
CA ILE A 127 -16.07 -10.53 -7.28
C ILE A 127 -17.00 -9.36 -7.51
N THR A 128 -17.98 -9.17 -6.61
CA THR A 128 -18.89 -8.02 -6.68
C THR A 128 -18.54 -6.99 -5.62
N HIS A 129 -18.18 -5.80 -6.05
CA HIS A 129 -18.04 -4.63 -5.19
C HIS A 129 -19.29 -3.75 -5.31
N ARG A 130 -19.93 -3.45 -4.18
CA ARG A 130 -21.08 -2.55 -4.12
C ARG A 130 -20.66 -1.22 -3.53
N LEU A 131 -20.73 -0.17 -4.34
CA LEU A 131 -20.54 1.21 -3.89
C LEU A 131 -21.91 1.91 -3.85
N ALA A 132 -21.96 3.15 -3.38
CA ALA A 132 -23.20 3.90 -3.18
C ALA A 132 -24.07 3.97 -4.45
N ASP A 133 -23.46 4.30 -5.60
CA ASP A 133 -24.20 4.52 -6.87
C ASP A 133 -23.79 3.55 -8.00
N VAL A 134 -22.82 2.67 -7.77
CA VAL A 134 -22.21 1.81 -8.78
C VAL A 134 -21.97 0.42 -8.22
N VAL A 135 -22.28 -0.60 -9.03
CA VAL A 135 -21.87 -1.99 -8.78
C VAL A 135 -20.83 -2.40 -9.80
N ILE A 136 -19.74 -2.98 -9.31
CA ILE A 136 -18.61 -3.43 -10.11
C ILE A 136 -18.49 -4.94 -9.93
N GLU A 137 -18.51 -5.67 -11.03
CA GLU A 137 -18.40 -7.13 -11.07
C GLU A 137 -17.12 -7.48 -11.82
N VAL A 138 -16.16 -8.11 -11.14
CA VAL A 138 -14.91 -8.58 -11.74
C VAL A 138 -15.07 -10.06 -12.02
N SER A 139 -15.16 -10.43 -13.30
CA SER A 139 -15.28 -11.83 -13.70
C SER A 139 -13.93 -12.42 -14.09
N SER A 140 -13.76 -13.71 -13.78
CA SER A 140 -12.57 -14.47 -14.15
C SER A 140 -12.80 -15.34 -15.38
N GLY A 141 -11.80 -15.38 -16.26
CA GLY A 141 -11.69 -16.35 -17.33
C GLY A 141 -11.21 -17.75 -16.87
N PRO A 142 -10.98 -18.68 -17.82
CA PRO A 142 -10.62 -20.08 -17.56
C PRO A 142 -9.23 -20.26 -16.92
N HIS A 143 -8.33 -19.29 -17.13
CA HIS A 143 -6.98 -19.28 -16.57
C HIS A 143 -6.94 -18.75 -15.12
N GLY A 144 -8.07 -18.25 -14.60
CA GLY A 144 -8.19 -17.65 -13.28
C GLY A 144 -8.11 -16.13 -13.29
N MET A 145 -8.47 -15.52 -12.18
CA MET A 145 -8.50 -14.07 -12.04
C MET A 145 -7.09 -13.51 -11.95
N ALA A 146 -6.86 -12.37 -12.60
CA ALA A 146 -5.63 -11.59 -12.48
C ALA A 146 -5.33 -11.30 -11.00
N THR A 147 -4.06 -11.39 -10.65
CA THR A 147 -3.57 -11.01 -9.31
C THR A 147 -3.07 -9.58 -9.30
N ILE A 148 -2.89 -9.03 -8.10
CA ILE A 148 -2.25 -7.71 -7.95
C ILE A 148 -0.85 -7.64 -8.59
N TYR A 149 -0.12 -8.76 -8.67
CA TYR A 149 1.19 -8.80 -9.33
C TYR A 149 1.08 -8.79 -10.85
N ASP A 150 0.01 -9.39 -11.39
CA ASP A 150 -0.27 -9.33 -12.83
C ASP A 150 -0.66 -7.90 -13.22
N TYR A 151 -1.41 -7.23 -12.33
CA TYR A 151 -1.80 -5.83 -12.50
C TYR A 151 -0.60 -4.87 -12.58
N ASP A 152 0.59 -5.24 -12.09
CA ASP A 152 1.80 -4.42 -12.29
C ASP A 152 2.15 -4.23 -13.78
N ILE A 153 1.79 -5.18 -14.65
CA ILE A 153 1.96 -5.05 -16.11
C ILE A 153 1.02 -3.97 -16.65
N VAL A 154 -0.21 -3.91 -16.14
CA VAL A 154 -1.18 -2.85 -16.48
C VAL A 154 -0.67 -1.49 -15.99
N LEU A 155 -0.12 -1.43 -14.78
CA LEU A 155 0.53 -0.21 -14.27
C LEU A 155 1.68 0.24 -15.17
N MET A 156 2.53 -0.69 -15.64
CA MET A 156 3.60 -0.37 -16.58
C MET A 156 3.06 0.22 -17.88
N MET A 157 2.07 -0.44 -18.48
CA MET A 157 1.42 0.00 -19.71
C MET A 157 0.86 1.42 -19.58
N VAL A 158 0.11 1.67 -18.50
CA VAL A 158 -0.45 2.98 -18.16
C VAL A 158 0.65 4.03 -17.98
N SER A 159 1.72 3.68 -17.27
CA SER A 159 2.86 4.58 -17.02
C SER A 159 3.58 5.00 -18.30
N HIS A 160 3.76 4.07 -19.23
CA HIS A 160 4.33 4.38 -20.54
C HIS A 160 3.40 5.26 -21.38
N LEU A 161 2.11 4.95 -21.41
CA LEU A 161 1.12 5.75 -22.14
C LEU A 161 1.04 7.18 -21.59
N ALA A 162 1.03 7.33 -20.27
CA ALA A 162 1.05 8.63 -19.59
C ALA A 162 2.32 9.43 -19.91
N LYS A 163 3.49 8.81 -19.78
CA LYS A 163 4.78 9.44 -20.11
C LYS A 163 4.84 9.90 -21.56
N GLN A 164 4.36 9.08 -22.50
CA GLN A 164 4.35 9.42 -23.92
C GLN A 164 3.36 10.56 -24.22
N THR A 165 2.17 10.52 -23.63
CA THR A 165 1.15 11.58 -23.78
C THR A 165 1.68 12.92 -23.29
N GLU A 166 2.30 12.93 -22.10
CA GLU A 166 2.89 14.14 -21.53
C GLU A 166 4.07 14.65 -22.37
N LYS A 167 4.91 13.75 -22.88
CA LYS A 167 5.99 14.12 -23.81
C LYS A 167 5.45 14.79 -25.07
N ASN A 168 4.48 14.17 -25.74
CA ASN A 168 3.87 14.73 -26.95
C ASN A 168 3.28 16.11 -26.69
N ARG A 169 2.56 16.29 -25.55
CA ARG A 169 2.01 17.58 -25.15
C ARG A 169 3.10 18.62 -24.93
N ARG A 170 4.18 18.28 -24.22
CA ARG A 170 5.29 19.19 -23.93
C ARG A 170 6.04 19.62 -25.20
N GLU A 171 6.12 18.73 -26.19
CA GLU A 171 6.76 18.97 -27.49
C GLU A 171 5.79 19.64 -28.51
N GLY A 172 4.52 19.85 -28.15
CA GLY A 172 3.52 20.44 -29.05
C GLY A 172 3.08 19.50 -30.18
N ILE A 173 3.34 18.20 -30.04
CA ILE A 173 2.94 17.15 -30.99
C ILE A 173 1.46 16.81 -30.73
N ASN A 174 0.62 17.08 -31.72
CA ASN A 174 -0.82 16.78 -31.65
C ASN A 174 -1.15 15.29 -31.93
N ASP A 175 -0.15 14.50 -32.30
CA ASP A 175 -0.34 13.08 -32.56
C ASP A 175 -0.58 12.29 -31.26
N LEU A 176 -1.60 11.46 -31.31
CA LEU A 176 -1.99 10.56 -30.24
C LEU A 176 -0.99 9.37 -30.15
N PRO A 177 -0.61 8.92 -28.93
CA PRO A 177 0.28 7.77 -28.76
C PRO A 177 -0.30 6.48 -29.39
N PRO A 178 0.55 5.50 -29.76
CA PRO A 178 0.08 4.23 -30.30
C PRO A 178 -0.77 3.45 -29.28
N ARG A 179 -1.78 2.72 -29.77
CA ARG A 179 -2.64 1.83 -28.95
C ARG A 179 -2.01 0.47 -28.63
N ILE A 180 -0.80 0.21 -29.09
CA ILE A 180 -0.07 -1.03 -28.85
C ILE A 180 1.15 -0.70 -27.98
N PHE A 181 1.20 -1.32 -26.81
CA PHE A 181 2.32 -1.23 -25.87
C PHE A 181 3.28 -2.41 -26.09
N GLN A 182 4.54 -2.12 -26.45
CA GLN A 182 5.50 -3.14 -26.86
C GLN A 182 6.76 -3.21 -25.97
N PRO A 183 6.64 -3.64 -24.70
CA PRO A 183 7.81 -3.79 -23.82
C PRO A 183 8.63 -5.04 -24.18
N SER A 184 9.93 -5.00 -23.91
CA SER A 184 10.69 -6.26 -23.79
C SER A 184 10.37 -6.94 -22.46
N MET A 185 10.56 -8.26 -22.40
CA MET A 185 10.44 -8.99 -21.14
C MET A 185 11.42 -8.49 -20.07
N GLY A 186 12.63 -8.09 -20.49
CA GLY A 186 13.61 -7.49 -19.59
C GLY A 186 13.12 -6.19 -18.97
N ASP A 187 12.40 -5.37 -19.72
CA ASP A 187 11.86 -4.09 -19.23
C ASP A 187 10.75 -4.30 -18.20
N ILE A 188 9.88 -5.30 -18.41
CA ILE A 188 8.86 -5.67 -17.41
C ILE A 188 9.51 -6.14 -16.12
N LEU A 189 10.54 -7.00 -16.22
CA LEU A 189 11.23 -7.51 -15.04
C LEU A 189 11.96 -6.40 -14.29
N LYS A 190 12.59 -5.46 -15.01
CA LYS A 190 13.20 -4.27 -14.40
C LYS A 190 12.17 -3.36 -13.76
N PHE A 191 11.08 -3.02 -14.46
CA PHE A 191 10.01 -2.15 -13.96
C PHE A 191 9.41 -2.72 -12.67
N THR A 192 9.09 -4.01 -12.63
CA THR A 192 8.56 -4.70 -11.45
C THR A 192 9.62 -5.00 -10.39
N LYS A 193 10.87 -4.55 -10.58
CA LYS A 193 12.06 -4.86 -9.77
C LYS A 193 12.29 -6.37 -9.55
N SER A 194 11.81 -7.22 -10.45
CA SER A 194 11.86 -8.68 -10.33
C SER A 194 13.23 -9.24 -10.73
N VAL A 195 13.59 -10.41 -10.20
CA VAL A 195 14.82 -11.11 -10.61
C VAL A 195 14.63 -11.68 -12.01
N SER A 196 15.63 -11.53 -12.88
CA SER A 196 15.61 -12.13 -14.21
C SER A 196 15.86 -13.64 -14.15
N GLY A 197 15.04 -14.43 -14.84
CA GLY A 197 15.16 -15.88 -14.88
C GLY A 197 14.01 -16.57 -15.62
N GLY A 198 14.25 -17.78 -16.15
CA GLY A 198 13.29 -18.52 -17.00
C GLY A 198 11.90 -18.72 -16.39
N ARG A 199 11.83 -18.93 -15.07
CA ARG A 199 10.56 -19.07 -14.35
C ARG A 199 9.71 -17.79 -14.40
N GLN A 200 10.36 -16.63 -14.41
CA GLN A 200 9.67 -15.35 -14.45
C GLN A 200 9.08 -15.06 -15.83
N TYR A 201 9.75 -15.46 -16.92
CA TYR A 201 9.18 -15.37 -18.28
C TYR A 201 7.87 -16.17 -18.37
N MET A 202 7.88 -17.44 -17.94
CA MET A 202 6.65 -18.26 -17.89
C MET A 202 5.58 -17.68 -16.95
N ALA A 203 5.99 -16.95 -15.90
CA ALA A 203 5.06 -16.30 -14.99
C ALA A 203 4.37 -15.09 -15.65
N ILE A 204 5.09 -14.33 -16.48
CA ILE A 204 4.55 -13.21 -17.26
C ILE A 204 3.58 -13.72 -18.32
N GLU A 205 3.91 -14.77 -19.07
CA GLU A 205 2.97 -15.38 -20.04
C GLU A 205 1.66 -15.78 -19.36
N LYS A 206 1.75 -16.51 -18.23
CA LYS A 206 0.57 -16.89 -17.45
C LYS A 206 -0.16 -15.66 -16.87
N ALA A 207 0.54 -14.56 -16.61
CA ALA A 207 -0.07 -13.31 -16.15
C ALA A 207 -0.91 -12.69 -17.26
N LEU A 208 -0.40 -12.68 -18.49
CA LEU A 208 -1.14 -12.22 -19.68
C LEU A 208 -2.40 -13.05 -19.90
N ASP A 209 -2.32 -14.39 -19.80
CA ASP A 209 -3.51 -15.26 -19.89
C ASP A 209 -4.61 -14.89 -18.86
N ARG A 210 -4.20 -14.57 -17.62
CA ARG A 210 -5.12 -14.17 -16.55
C ARG A 210 -5.68 -12.76 -16.77
N LEU A 211 -4.85 -11.83 -17.22
CA LEU A 211 -5.25 -10.45 -17.51
C LEU A 211 -6.26 -10.41 -18.65
N GLN A 212 -6.04 -11.17 -19.72
CA GLN A 212 -6.98 -11.27 -20.86
C GLN A 212 -8.34 -11.83 -20.42
N GLY A 213 -8.32 -12.82 -19.52
CA GLY A 213 -9.52 -13.43 -18.98
C GLY A 213 -10.26 -12.58 -17.93
N THR A 214 -9.65 -11.52 -17.40
CA THR A 214 -10.26 -10.71 -16.33
C THR A 214 -11.03 -9.55 -16.93
N GLN A 215 -12.34 -9.51 -16.68
CA GLN A 215 -13.23 -8.49 -17.22
C GLN A 215 -13.89 -7.74 -16.07
N VAL A 216 -13.89 -6.40 -16.15
CA VAL A 216 -14.54 -5.54 -15.16
C VAL A 216 -15.86 -5.06 -15.75
N LYS A 217 -16.97 -5.56 -15.24
CA LYS A 217 -18.29 -5.08 -15.61
C LYS A 217 -18.73 -3.99 -14.64
N ILE A 218 -19.15 -2.87 -15.21
CA ILE A 218 -19.56 -1.70 -14.46
C ILE A 218 -21.04 -1.48 -14.70
N THR A 219 -21.83 -1.37 -13.63
CA THR A 219 -23.26 -1.05 -13.70
C THR A 219 -23.56 0.14 -12.81
N GLN A 220 -23.96 1.27 -13.41
CA GLN A 220 -24.45 2.42 -12.66
C GLN A 220 -25.91 2.21 -12.25
N ILE A 221 -26.20 2.43 -10.96
CA ILE A 221 -27.50 2.14 -10.32
C ILE A 221 -28.16 3.40 -9.75
N GLY A 222 -27.45 4.54 -9.69
CA GLY A 222 -27.98 5.80 -9.17
C GLY A 222 -29.25 6.30 -9.86
N LYS A 223 -30.21 6.79 -9.06
CA LYS A 223 -31.51 7.35 -9.51
C LYS A 223 -31.38 8.59 -10.42
N ALA A 224 -30.21 9.22 -10.47
CA ALA A 224 -29.93 10.41 -11.29
C ALA A 224 -29.50 10.09 -12.72
N ALA A 225 -29.16 8.83 -13.03
CA ALA A 225 -28.75 8.44 -14.37
C ALA A 225 -29.98 8.24 -15.27
N LYS A 226 -30.24 9.18 -16.19
CA LYS A 226 -31.28 9.06 -17.24
C LYS A 226 -31.08 7.85 -18.17
N THR A 227 -29.93 7.18 -18.12
CA THR A 227 -29.61 6.01 -18.93
C THR A 227 -28.74 5.05 -18.13
N ARG A 228 -29.16 3.78 -18.01
CA ARG A 228 -28.37 2.71 -17.41
C ARG A 228 -27.26 2.32 -18.41
N ARG A 229 -26.04 2.78 -18.18
CA ARG A 229 -24.87 2.27 -18.89
C ARG A 229 -24.33 1.06 -18.14
N SER A 230 -24.24 -0.06 -18.85
CA SER A 230 -23.50 -1.24 -18.40
C SER A 230 -22.48 -1.60 -19.47
N GLY A 231 -21.21 -1.57 -19.12
CA GLY A 231 -20.10 -1.89 -20.01
C GLY A 231 -19.22 -2.99 -19.43
N TYR A 232 -18.59 -3.76 -20.30
CA TYR A 232 -17.52 -4.68 -19.96
C TYR A 232 -16.19 -4.03 -20.34
N PHE A 233 -15.30 -3.96 -19.37
CA PHE A 233 -14.04 -3.25 -19.48
C PHE A 233 -12.91 -4.25 -19.24
N PRO A 234 -12.20 -4.69 -20.29
CA PRO A 234 -11.08 -5.60 -20.15
C PRO A 234 -9.86 -4.87 -19.55
N LEU A 235 -9.03 -5.55 -18.76
CA LEU A 235 -7.78 -4.96 -18.26
C LEU A 235 -6.70 -4.82 -19.35
N ILE A 236 -6.70 -5.74 -20.32
CA ILE A 236 -5.91 -5.68 -21.56
C ILE A 236 -6.81 -6.09 -22.73
N ALA A 237 -6.68 -5.47 -23.90
CA ALA A 237 -7.53 -5.80 -25.04
C ALA A 237 -7.06 -7.08 -25.74
N GLY A 238 -5.74 -7.27 -25.80
CA GLY A 238 -5.08 -8.42 -26.41
C GLY A 238 -3.61 -8.43 -26.03
N ALA A 239 -2.96 -9.58 -26.22
CA ALA A 239 -1.52 -9.71 -26.05
C ALA A 239 -0.95 -10.74 -27.05
N ASP A 240 0.07 -10.33 -27.78
CA ASP A 240 0.88 -11.18 -28.64
C ASP A 240 2.27 -11.36 -28.05
N VAL A 241 2.71 -12.62 -27.98
CA VAL A 241 4.00 -12.99 -27.41
C VAL A 241 4.94 -13.34 -28.56
N VAL A 242 5.91 -12.45 -28.84
CA VAL A 242 6.88 -12.66 -29.92
C VAL A 242 8.13 -13.33 -29.34
N SER A 243 8.23 -14.64 -29.58
CA SER A 243 9.44 -15.42 -29.29
C SER A 243 10.42 -15.40 -30.45
N ARG A 244 11.72 -15.32 -30.16
CA ARG A 244 12.71 -15.61 -31.19
C ARG A 244 12.71 -17.09 -31.52
N THR A 245 12.63 -17.39 -32.80
CA THR A 245 12.61 -18.75 -33.36
C THR A 245 13.93 -19.50 -33.20
N ASP A 246 15.04 -18.79 -32.99
CA ASP A 246 16.40 -19.35 -32.86
C ASP A 246 16.69 -19.96 -31.48
N THR A 247 16.15 -19.35 -30.42
CA THR A 247 16.46 -19.66 -29.02
C THR A 247 15.23 -20.07 -28.21
N GLY A 248 14.03 -19.93 -28.78
CA GLY A 248 12.76 -20.16 -28.08
C GLY A 248 12.53 -19.20 -26.92
N LYS A 249 13.35 -18.14 -26.80
CA LYS A 249 13.23 -17.12 -25.75
C LYS A 249 12.25 -16.06 -26.20
N VAL A 250 11.30 -15.74 -25.33
CA VAL A 250 10.40 -14.61 -25.54
C VAL A 250 11.17 -13.31 -25.37
N ASP A 251 11.19 -12.51 -26.44
CA ASP A 251 11.99 -11.28 -26.50
C ASP A 251 11.09 -10.05 -26.31
N ARG A 252 9.97 -10.02 -27.04
CA ARG A 252 9.05 -8.87 -27.05
C ARG A 252 7.61 -9.30 -26.87
N LEU A 253 6.87 -8.44 -26.17
CA LEU A 253 5.43 -8.53 -26.04
C LEU A 253 4.80 -7.40 -26.81
N ALA A 254 3.64 -7.63 -27.42
CA ALA A 254 2.77 -6.58 -27.93
C ALA A 254 1.43 -6.68 -27.21
N ILE A 255 1.12 -5.69 -26.37
CA ILE A 255 -0.09 -5.63 -25.57
C ILE A 255 -0.99 -4.54 -26.16
N SER A 256 -2.19 -4.90 -26.57
CA SER A 256 -3.20 -3.95 -27.05
C SER A 256 -3.86 -3.26 -25.87
N ILE A 257 -3.79 -1.94 -25.85
CA ILE A 257 -4.35 -1.09 -24.79
C ILE A 257 -5.87 -1.03 -24.96
N PRO A 258 -6.68 -1.33 -23.93
CA PRO A 258 -8.13 -1.14 -23.97
C PRO A 258 -8.52 0.31 -24.22
N ASP A 259 -9.58 0.53 -25.00
CA ASP A 259 -10.05 1.87 -25.35
C ASP A 259 -10.35 2.73 -24.11
N TRP A 260 -10.99 2.14 -23.09
CA TRP A 260 -11.33 2.88 -21.87
C TRP A 260 -10.10 3.34 -21.06
N ILE A 261 -9.01 2.56 -21.07
CA ILE A 261 -7.74 2.97 -20.43
C ILE A 261 -7.07 4.04 -21.28
N TYR A 262 -7.05 3.82 -22.60
CA TYR A 262 -6.44 4.73 -23.55
C TYR A 262 -7.08 6.11 -23.45
N ASP A 263 -8.41 6.17 -23.59
CA ASP A 263 -9.18 7.39 -23.55
C ASP A 263 -9.07 8.09 -22.20
N ALA A 264 -8.98 7.35 -21.09
CA ALA A 264 -8.78 7.92 -19.76
C ALA A 264 -7.43 8.66 -19.60
N VAL A 265 -6.39 8.27 -20.36
CA VAL A 265 -5.09 8.95 -20.36
C VAL A 265 -5.03 10.08 -21.37
N THR A 266 -5.50 9.84 -22.59
CA THR A 266 -5.27 10.77 -23.73
C THR A 266 -6.32 11.86 -23.83
N SER A 267 -7.57 11.61 -23.43
CA SER A 267 -8.69 12.52 -23.69
C SER A 267 -8.72 13.74 -22.76
N HIS A 268 -7.92 13.74 -21.70
CA HIS A 268 -7.95 14.78 -20.69
C HIS A 268 -6.69 15.65 -20.73
N GLU A 269 -6.89 16.95 -20.55
CA GLU A 269 -5.80 17.92 -20.47
C GLU A 269 -4.91 17.67 -19.24
N LYS A 270 -5.54 17.31 -18.12
CA LYS A 270 -4.91 16.90 -16.86
C LYS A 270 -5.51 15.58 -16.41
N PRO A 271 -5.01 14.43 -16.89
CA PRO A 271 -5.47 13.14 -16.40
C PRO A 271 -5.15 13.01 -14.91
N ALA A 272 -6.07 12.42 -14.13
CA ALA A 272 -5.90 12.19 -12.70
C ALA A 272 -4.94 11.02 -12.48
N ILE A 273 -3.66 11.28 -12.74
CA ILE A 273 -2.57 10.31 -12.67
C ILE A 273 -1.93 10.40 -11.30
N LEU A 274 -1.92 9.28 -10.58
CA LEU A 274 -1.31 9.16 -9.26
C LEU A 274 0.02 8.42 -9.42
N THR A 275 1.11 9.09 -9.04
CA THR A 275 2.47 8.53 -9.06
C THR A 275 2.68 7.61 -7.87
N PHE A 276 3.38 6.48 -8.07
CA PHE A 276 3.78 5.58 -6.99
C PHE A 276 5.25 5.79 -6.65
N ASP A 277 5.58 5.47 -5.41
CA ASP A 277 6.96 5.30 -4.99
C ASP A 277 7.56 4.03 -5.62
N PRO A 278 8.81 4.05 -6.12
CA PRO A 278 9.48 2.87 -6.68
C PRO A 278 9.54 1.66 -5.73
N ASP A 279 9.50 1.87 -4.41
CA ASP A 279 9.52 0.81 -3.40
C ASP A 279 8.19 0.06 -3.29
N TYR A 280 7.14 0.53 -3.98
CA TYR A 280 5.88 -0.21 -4.13
C TYR A 280 6.12 -1.65 -4.60
N PHE A 281 7.00 -1.86 -5.58
CA PHE A 281 7.27 -3.21 -6.09
C PHE A 281 8.06 -4.08 -5.12
N LEU A 282 8.70 -3.47 -4.11
CA LEU A 282 9.41 -4.20 -3.07
C LEU A 282 8.45 -4.82 -2.04
N LEU A 283 7.20 -4.36 -1.95
CA LEU A 283 6.20 -4.96 -1.07
C LEU A 283 5.94 -6.43 -1.45
N ARG A 284 6.18 -7.34 -0.49
CA ARG A 284 6.04 -8.80 -0.67
C ARG A 284 4.59 -9.29 -0.63
N GLY A 285 3.74 -8.57 0.11
CA GLY A 285 2.37 -8.95 0.40
C GLY A 285 1.40 -8.34 -0.60
N ALA A 286 0.44 -9.14 -1.09
CA ALA A 286 -0.62 -8.64 -1.96
C ALA A 286 -1.50 -7.62 -1.21
N LEU A 287 -1.85 -7.92 0.04
CA LEU A 287 -2.60 -7.00 0.89
C LEU A 287 -1.82 -5.70 1.15
N ALA A 288 -0.50 -5.78 1.39
CA ALA A 288 0.34 -4.60 1.62
C ALA A 288 0.35 -3.66 0.39
N ARG A 289 0.45 -4.22 -0.82
CA ARG A 289 0.35 -3.45 -2.07
C ARG A 289 -1.05 -2.83 -2.26
N TYR A 290 -2.10 -3.57 -1.95
CA TYR A 290 -3.47 -3.03 -2.00
C TYR A 290 -3.67 -1.88 -1.00
N LEU A 291 -3.23 -2.05 0.24
CA LEU A 291 -3.26 -1.00 1.26
C LEU A 291 -2.44 0.22 0.85
N TYR A 292 -1.29 0.03 0.18
CA TYR A 292 -0.52 1.14 -0.39
C TYR A 292 -1.35 1.92 -1.43
N ARG A 293 -2.05 1.24 -2.35
CA ARG A 293 -2.92 1.90 -3.35
C ARG A 293 -4.04 2.70 -2.68
N LEU A 294 -4.68 2.09 -1.69
CA LEU A 294 -5.73 2.73 -0.89
C LEU A 294 -5.19 3.99 -0.19
N ALA A 295 -4.04 3.88 0.48
CA ALA A 295 -3.40 4.99 1.16
C ALA A 295 -2.91 6.08 0.20
N ARG A 296 -2.39 5.70 -0.98
CA ARG A 296 -1.88 6.66 -1.97
C ARG A 296 -2.98 7.51 -2.57
N LYS A 297 -4.15 6.90 -2.83
CA LYS A 297 -5.36 7.63 -3.20
C LYS A 297 -5.76 8.62 -2.10
N ALA A 298 -5.75 8.18 -0.84
CA ALA A 298 -6.10 9.03 0.30
C ALA A 298 -5.09 10.16 0.57
N ALA A 299 -3.82 9.96 0.25
CA ALA A 299 -2.73 10.90 0.56
C ALA A 299 -2.81 12.25 -0.17
N GLY A 300 -3.73 12.40 -1.15
CA GLY A 300 -4.09 13.71 -1.71
C GLY A 300 -4.97 14.55 -0.78
N ASN A 301 -5.52 13.95 0.27
CA ASN A 301 -6.31 14.59 1.32
C ASN A 301 -5.51 14.57 2.64
N SER A 302 -5.67 15.60 3.48
CA SER A 302 -4.87 15.78 4.71
C SER A 302 -4.95 14.57 5.66
N GLN A 303 -6.11 13.92 5.76
CA GLN A 303 -6.31 12.69 6.53
C GLN A 303 -7.40 11.82 5.88
N ALA A 304 -7.27 10.50 5.98
CA ALA A 304 -8.31 9.54 5.60
C ALA A 304 -8.46 8.47 6.68
N ILE A 305 -9.71 8.16 7.03
CA ILE A 305 -10.05 7.16 8.05
C ILE A 305 -10.86 6.07 7.38
N TYR A 306 -10.40 4.82 7.51
CA TYR A 306 -11.06 3.65 6.97
C TYR A 306 -11.47 2.70 8.09
N LYS A 307 -12.70 2.17 8.01
CA LYS A 307 -13.12 1.05 8.85
C LYS A 307 -12.59 -0.25 8.23
N PHE A 308 -12.22 -1.23 9.06
CA PHE A 308 -11.79 -2.54 8.58
C PHE A 308 -12.84 -3.23 7.70
N SER A 309 -14.13 -3.08 8.02
CA SER A 309 -15.23 -3.58 7.20
C SER A 309 -15.21 -3.01 5.78
N THR A 310 -15.01 -1.69 5.66
CA THR A 310 -14.92 -1.00 4.37
C THR A 310 -13.71 -1.46 3.55
N VAL A 311 -12.55 -1.65 4.21
CA VAL A 311 -11.36 -2.20 3.53
C VAL A 311 -11.64 -3.62 3.04
N TYR A 312 -12.28 -4.45 3.86
CA TYR A 312 -12.65 -5.82 3.50
C TYR A 312 -13.56 -5.86 2.27
N GLU A 313 -14.65 -5.09 2.28
CA GLU A 313 -15.61 -4.98 1.16
C GLU A 313 -14.96 -4.51 -0.15
N ARG A 314 -14.00 -3.58 -0.07
CA ARG A 314 -13.29 -3.06 -1.25
C ARG A 314 -12.19 -4.00 -1.75
N SER A 315 -11.70 -4.88 -0.90
CA SER A 315 -10.61 -5.82 -1.19
C SER A 315 -11.03 -7.12 -1.89
N GLY A 316 -12.33 -7.48 -1.84
CA GLY A 316 -12.92 -8.60 -2.60
C GLY A 316 -12.88 -9.95 -1.90
#